data_AF-G5Q1T7-F1
#
_entry.id   AF-G5Q1T7-F1
#
_cell.length_a   1.000
_cell.length_b   1.000
_cell.length_c   1.000
_cell.angle_alpha   90.00
_cell.angle_beta   90.00
_cell.angle_gamma   90.00
#
_symmetry.space_group_name_H-M   'P 1'
#
loop_
_entity.id
_entity.type
_entity.pdbx_description
1 polymer ?
#
loop_
_entity_poly.entity_id
_entity_poly.type
_entity_poly.pdbx_seq_one_letter_code
_entity_poly.pdbx_strand_id
1 'polypeptide(L)' 'MAEGVENQTQAQHLRQHGVQMLQGYLYAKPMPISEFPQWLAGSAPPPRPA' A
#
# COMPACT_ATOMS: atom_id res chain seq x y z
N MET A 1 6.52 7.87 7.32
CA MET A 1 5.46 6.91 6.99
C MET A 1 4.12 7.59 7.23
N ALA A 2 3.10 7.32 6.42
CA ALA A 2 1.72 7.76 6.69
C ALA A 2 0.77 6.55 6.66
N GLU A 3 -0.17 6.53 7.61
CA GLU A 3 -1.18 5.50 7.81
C GLU A 3 -2.58 6.03 7.52
N GLY A 4 -3.54 5.14 7.25
CA GLY A 4 -4.93 5.53 6.97
C GLY A 4 -5.16 6.09 5.56
N VAL A 5 -4.34 5.74 4.57
CA VAL A 5 -4.55 6.17 3.18
C VAL A 5 -5.67 5.36 2.53
N GLU A 6 -6.77 6.02 2.20
CA GLU A 6 -7.99 5.37 1.70
C GLU A 6 -8.26 5.66 0.22
N ASN A 7 -7.69 6.75 -0.33
CA ASN A 7 -7.91 7.13 -1.73
C ASN A 7 -6.67 7.69 -2.43
N GLN A 8 -6.75 7.73 -3.77
CA GLN A 8 -5.63 8.11 -4.63
C GLN A 8 -5.18 9.56 -4.43
N THR A 9 -6.10 10.47 -4.10
CA THR A 9 -5.81 11.89 -3.85
C THR A 9 -4.95 12.06 -2.60
N GLN A 10 -5.29 11.38 -1.50
CA GLN A 10 -4.47 11.35 -0.28
C GLN A 10 -3.06 10.80 -0.57
N ALA A 11 -2.97 9.69 -1.31
CA ALA A 11 -1.70 9.08 -1.64
C ALA A 11 -0.79 10.01 -2.47
N GLN A 12 -1.37 10.71 -3.47
CA GLN A 12 -0.65 11.68 -4.29
C GLN A 12 -0.15 12.86 -3.46
N HIS A 13 -1.02 13.43 -2.62
CA HIS A 13 -0.67 14.53 -1.73
C HIS A 13 0.50 14.15 -0.81
N LEU A 14 0.43 12.98 -0.16
CA LEU A 14 1.48 12.50 0.75
C LEU A 14 2.81 12.24 0.03
N ARG A 15 2.77 11.67 -1.19
CA ARG A 15 3.97 11.47 -2.01
C ARG A 15 4.64 12.78 -2.40
N GLN A 16 3.85 13.80 -2.77
CA GLN A 16 4.38 15.14 -3.09
C GLN A 16 5.07 15.80 -1.89
N HIS A 17 4.68 15.44 -0.67
CA HIS A 17 5.29 15.93 0.58
C HIS A 17 6.45 15.05 1.08
N GLY A 18 6.96 14.16 0.23
CA GLY A 18 8.14 13.33 0.55
C GLY A 18 7.84 12.12 1.43
N VAL A 19 6.57 11.74 1.63
CA VAL A 19 6.21 10.53 2.36
C VAL A 19 6.51 9.30 1.50
N GLN A 20 7.48 8.50 1.92
CA GLN A 20 7.99 7.35 1.16
C GLN A 20 7.18 6.06 1.36
N MET A 21 6.56 5.89 2.54
CA MET A 21 5.80 4.69 2.90
C MET A 21 4.36 5.09 3.26
N LEU A 22 3.41 4.43 2.61
CA LEU A 22 1.98 4.64 2.77
C LEU A 22 1.31 3.32 3.13
N GLN A 23 0.44 3.35 4.13
CA GLN A 23 -0.40 2.23 4.53
C GLN A 23 -1.86 2.69 4.59
N GLY A 24 -2.77 1.84 4.14
CA GLY A 24 -4.21 2.06 4.30
C GLY A 24 -5.02 1.22 3.33
N TYR A 25 -6.35 1.37 3.40
CA TYR A 25 -7.29 0.55 2.63
C TYR A 25 -7.17 0.74 1.12
N LEU A 26 -6.53 1.82 0.66
CA LEU A 26 -6.15 2.00 -0.74
C LEU A 26 -5.23 0.87 -1.23
N TYR A 27 -4.36 0.35 -0.36
CA TYR A 27 -3.37 -0.67 -0.71
C TYR A 27 -3.82 -2.08 -0.33
N ALA A 28 -4.23 -2.25 0.91
CA ALA A 28 -4.73 -3.52 1.43
C ALA A 28 -5.62 -3.27 2.65
N LYS A 29 -6.75 -3.97 2.70
CA LYS A 29 -7.50 -4.09 3.95
C LYS A 29 -6.77 -5.07 4.88
N PRO A 30 -6.87 -4.89 6.21
CA PRO A 30 -6.47 -5.92 7.16
C PRO A 30 -7.10 -7.25 6.80
N MET A 31 -6.30 -8.31 6.83
CA MET A 31 -6.74 -9.67 6.50
C MET A 31 -6.11 -10.67 7.48
N PRO A 32 -6.76 -11.80 7.76
CA PRO A 32 -6.14 -12.93 8.45
C PRO A 32 -4.85 -13.37 7.78
N ILE A 33 -3.90 -13.88 8.57
CA ILE A 33 -2.60 -14.35 8.05
C ILE A 33 -2.75 -15.49 7.01
N SER A 34 -3.82 -16.28 7.11
CA SER A 34 -4.15 -17.34 6.14
C SER A 34 -4.48 -16.81 4.74
N GLU A 35 -4.95 -15.56 4.64
CA GLU A 35 -5.33 -14.92 3.37
C GLU A 35 -4.17 -14.19 2.71
N PHE A 36 -3.13 -13.84 3.49
CA PHE A 36 -1.97 -13.08 3.00
C PHE A 36 -1.25 -13.73 1.81
N PRO A 37 -0.97 -15.06 1.77
CA PRO A 37 -0.32 -15.67 0.62
C PRO A 37 -1.11 -15.52 -0.67
N GLN A 38 -2.45 -15.66 -0.60
CA GLN A 38 -3.32 -15.51 -1.75
C GLN A 38 -3.37 -14.05 -2.23
N TRP A 39 -3.47 -13.09 -1.31
CA TRP A 39 -3.41 -11.67 -1.64
C TRP A 39 -2.07 -11.29 -2.28
N LEU A 40 -0.96 -11.80 -1.73
CA LEU A 40 0.38 -11.53 -2.24
C LEU A 40 0.58 -12.12 -3.64
N ALA A 41 0.08 -13.34 -3.90
CA ALA A 41 0.18 -13.99 -5.21
C ALA A 41 -0.61 -13.27 -6.32
N GLY A 42 -1.73 -12.61 -5.96
CA GLY A 42 -2.52 -11.80 -6.89
C GLY A 42 -1.97 -10.38 -7.10
N SER A 43 -1.02 -9.94 -6.27
CA SER A 43 -0.40 -8.62 -6.37
C SER A 43 0.88 -8.72 -7.19
N ALA A 44 1.00 -7.95 -8.28
CA ALA A 44 2.29 -7.85 -8.97
C ALA A 44 3.34 -7.32 -7.98
N PRO A 45 4.50 -7.97 -7.82
CA PRO A 45 5.53 -7.45 -6.95
C PRO A 45 5.92 -6.04 -7.43
N PRO A 46 6.10 -5.07 -6.52
CA PRO A 46 6.60 -3.76 -6.93
C PRO A 46 7.95 -3.96 -7.64
N PRO A 47 8.24 -3.19 -8.70
CA PRO A 47 9.53 -3.28 -9.37
C PRO A 47 10.64 -3.13 -8.35
N ARG A 48 11.58 -4.08 -8.33
CA ARG A 48 12.77 -3.98 -7.46
C ARG A 48 13.50 -2.68 -7.82
N PRO A 49 13.81 -1.80 -6.84
CA PRO A 49 14.75 -0.72 -7.08
C PRO A 49 16.09 -1.34 -7.51
N ALA A 50 16.73 -0.74 -8.52
CA ALA A 50 18.08 -1.11 -8.96
C ALA A 50 19.10 -0.89 -7.83
#